data_AF-A0ABD3RJ16-F1
#
_entry.id   AF-A0ABD3RJ16-F1
#
_cell.length_a   1.000
_cell.length_b   1.000
_cell.length_c   1.000
_cell.angle_alpha   90.00
_cell.angle_beta   90.00
_cell.angle_gamma   90.00
#
_symmetry.space_group_name_H-M   'P 1'
#
loop_
_entity.id
_entity.type
_entity.pdbx_description
1 polymer ?
#
loop_
_entity_poly.entity_id
_entity_poly.type
_entity_poly.pdbx_seq_one_letter_code
_entity_poly.pdbx_strand_id
1 'polypeptide(L)'
;MKYQQFLAGITAVAVVFLGASLLGHSRFLSHVLGVVNNQSRIKAPVPNNIVMASTNVSLARPMKLAPYSIEDLVEMSSVFFKTFGILVYDPAGDDFLLLYNYQRHKWKDTSCAKLVSSFQSLTNLLRKDFPERFRGPESPELVIAIGGGDYPHLQGSCYQNFPHISPDCTAKSAPILQFGSVYRYSEILPNMIAMPNPSHLICLLRWRSTRVSSNCPPEFRQSGQNSELKFEDLIPQVIWRGKDFAYLLHLDNGLRRPYPDQDIESNINPGMGEMGVKTAAVNALTQLYDILLPRWKGVVLTAKAELEADRMRVDLSHHSSLPWVNIKFSEGTPPVYPTYYSDMAKFGIEALGDYMHTTELAKYKYQIDLGGGGGTTWTGTMQKLAMPGLLFHHLTPTKDYIHDWMQPWIHYIPVGEDLRDLREMFDWAEANPQAAKMISKNGSDLMRHMRSPEGLDEIYQQSFVEPVRRVIEAYLPVSVTHPGLSWTDVLTSLEGDSWVTTWRCRGWGVKSCKRPKEANTMDGGT
;
A
#
# COMPACT_ATOMS: atom_id res chain seq x y z
N MET A 1 13.59 -74.62 29.18
CA MET A 1 14.99 -74.95 28.76
C MET A 1 15.48 -73.74 27.96
N LYS A 2 16.48 -72.98 28.45
CA LYS A 2 17.95 -73.19 28.34
C LYS A 2 18.48 -72.84 26.94
N TYR A 3 19.51 -72.01 26.71
CA TYR A 3 20.45 -71.20 27.55
C TYR A 3 20.40 -69.70 27.09
N GLN A 4 20.70 -68.62 27.84
CA GLN A 4 21.90 -68.20 28.63
C GLN A 4 23.17 -67.98 27.77
N GLN A 5 24.05 -66.97 27.95
CA GLN A 5 24.29 -65.93 29.00
C GLN A 5 24.92 -64.64 28.38
N PHE A 6 24.59 -63.40 28.80
CA PHE A 6 25.31 -62.46 29.73
C PHE A 6 26.72 -61.96 29.27
N LEU A 7 27.04 -60.64 29.17
CA LEU A 7 27.15 -59.52 30.17
C LEU A 7 28.41 -59.62 31.07
N ALA A 8 29.10 -58.57 31.57
CA ALA A 8 29.07 -57.07 31.46
C ALA A 8 30.53 -56.53 31.68
N GLY A 9 30.89 -55.27 32.03
CA GLY A 9 30.20 -54.05 32.52
C GLY A 9 31.19 -52.88 32.80
N ILE A 10 30.74 -51.74 33.37
CA ILE A 10 31.47 -50.45 33.46
C ILE A 10 31.53 -49.87 34.90
N THR A 11 32.67 -49.26 35.28
CA THR A 11 32.95 -48.32 36.42
C THR A 11 34.39 -47.75 36.22
N ALA A 12 34.97 -46.70 36.86
CA ALA A 12 34.62 -45.58 37.78
C ALA A 12 35.94 -44.75 37.98
N VAL A 13 36.10 -43.53 38.54
CA VAL A 13 35.29 -42.34 38.97
C VAL A 13 36.29 -41.18 39.28
N ALA A 14 35.83 -39.91 39.38
CA ALA A 14 36.53 -38.70 39.92
C ALA A 14 37.69 -38.09 39.07
N VAL A 15 38.04 -36.79 39.06
CA VAL A 15 37.51 -35.43 39.38
C VAL A 15 38.75 -34.52 39.29
N VAL A 16 38.71 -33.32 38.65
CA VAL A 16 39.55 -32.13 38.99
C VAL A 16 39.23 -30.91 38.10
N PHE A 17 38.95 -29.78 38.77
CA PHE A 17 39.09 -28.34 38.41
C PHE A 17 38.37 -27.64 37.23
N LEU A 18 38.02 -26.39 37.57
CA LEU A 18 37.36 -25.31 36.82
C LEU A 18 38.21 -24.71 35.68
N GLY A 19 37.55 -24.21 34.63
CA GLY A 19 38.11 -23.32 33.61
C GLY A 19 37.02 -22.79 32.67
N ALA A 20 37.01 -21.50 32.34
CA ALA A 20 35.83 -20.83 31.76
C ALA A 20 35.83 -20.68 30.22
N SER A 21 34.61 -20.78 29.66
CA SER A 21 34.10 -20.11 28.46
C SER A 21 34.58 -20.45 27.03
N LEU A 22 33.56 -20.74 26.21
CA LEU A 22 33.34 -20.35 24.80
C LEU A 22 33.91 -21.21 23.64
N LEU A 23 32.99 -21.43 22.67
CA LEU A 23 33.16 -21.84 21.25
C LEU A 23 33.71 -23.26 20.97
N GLY A 24 32.86 -24.14 20.44
CA GLY A 24 33.28 -25.48 20.00
C GLY A 24 32.15 -26.39 19.48
N HIS A 25 31.72 -26.16 18.24
CA HIS A 25 31.00 -27.08 17.33
C HIS A 25 30.43 -28.42 17.87
N SER A 26 29.10 -28.59 17.73
CA SER A 26 28.51 -29.88 17.39
C SER A 26 27.62 -29.73 16.15
N ARG A 27 27.76 -30.65 15.20
CA ARG A 27 27.02 -30.72 13.92
C ARG A 27 26.88 -32.19 13.56
N PHE A 28 25.78 -32.53 12.88
CA PHE A 28 25.35 -33.90 12.54
C PHE A 28 24.88 -34.71 13.79
N LEU A 29 23.86 -35.57 13.73
CA LEU A 29 23.11 -36.06 12.56
C LEU A 29 21.66 -36.47 12.91
N SER A 30 20.67 -35.86 12.26
CA SER A 30 19.41 -36.53 11.87
C SER A 30 18.70 -35.74 10.77
N HIS A 31 18.75 -36.23 9.54
CA HIS A 31 17.88 -35.79 8.44
C HIS A 31 16.70 -36.77 8.35
N VAL A 32 15.55 -36.28 7.83
CA VAL A 32 14.45 -36.99 7.12
C VAL A 32 13.08 -36.41 7.53
N LEU A 33 12.33 -35.94 6.52
CA LEU A 33 10.93 -35.45 6.54
C LEU A 33 10.62 -34.20 7.39
N GLY A 34 9.92 -33.23 6.77
CA GLY A 34 9.40 -32.04 7.47
C GLY A 34 9.46 -30.73 6.68
N VAL A 35 8.84 -30.65 5.50
CA VAL A 35 8.61 -29.34 4.84
C VAL A 35 7.51 -28.61 5.60
N VAL A 36 7.88 -27.68 6.49
CA VAL A 36 6.94 -26.84 7.24
C VAL A 36 6.96 -25.42 6.66
N ASN A 37 5.82 -25.03 6.09
CA ASN A 37 5.58 -23.75 5.44
C ASN A 37 5.60 -22.59 6.47
N ASN A 38 6.63 -21.75 6.44
CA ASN A 38 6.83 -20.68 7.42
C ASN A 38 6.42 -19.31 6.86
N GLN A 39 5.10 -19.04 6.81
CA GLN A 39 4.59 -17.72 6.41
C GLN A 39 4.76 -16.70 7.53
N SER A 40 5.74 -15.81 7.40
CA SER A 40 5.93 -14.62 8.26
C SER A 40 4.86 -13.54 7.99
N ARG A 41 3.60 -13.84 8.32
CA ARG A 41 2.49 -12.88 8.21
C ARG A 41 2.71 -11.69 9.16
N ILE A 42 2.37 -10.48 8.70
CA ILE A 42 2.39 -9.26 9.53
C ILE A 42 1.25 -9.34 10.57
N LYS A 43 1.49 -10.01 11.69
CA LYS A 43 0.67 -9.85 12.90
C LYS A 43 1.27 -8.77 13.79
N ALA A 44 0.59 -7.63 13.88
CA ALA A 44 0.85 -6.68 14.96
C ALA A 44 0.29 -7.31 16.27
N PRO A 45 1.11 -7.52 17.32
CA PRO A 45 0.60 -8.05 18.57
C PRO A 45 -0.35 -7.04 19.23
N VAL A 46 -1.43 -7.53 19.84
CA VAL A 46 -2.33 -6.71 20.67
C VAL A 46 -1.53 -6.20 21.88
N PRO A 47 -1.45 -4.88 22.13
CA PRO A 47 -0.69 -4.35 23.26
C PRO A 47 -1.37 -4.69 24.59
N ASN A 48 -0.73 -5.49 25.43
CA ASN A 48 -1.21 -5.83 26.78
C ASN A 48 -1.34 -4.59 27.72
N ASN A 49 -0.75 -3.46 27.35
CA ASN A 49 -1.00 -2.15 27.95
C ASN A 49 -0.88 -1.06 26.87
N ILE A 50 -1.94 -0.29 26.63
CA ILE A 50 -1.87 0.92 25.80
C ILE A 50 -1.34 2.06 26.67
N VAL A 51 -0.02 2.26 26.63
CA VAL A 51 0.64 3.40 27.30
C VAL A 51 0.30 4.68 26.53
N MET A 52 -0.19 5.72 27.23
CA MET A 52 -0.52 7.00 26.60
C MET A 52 0.74 7.75 26.16
N ALA A 53 1.09 7.63 24.87
CA ALA A 53 2.14 8.41 24.23
C ALA A 53 1.65 9.82 23.87
N SER A 54 2.51 10.83 24.02
CA SER A 54 2.25 12.20 23.56
C SER A 54 2.14 12.25 22.03
N THR A 55 1.23 13.06 21.50
CA THR A 55 0.82 13.14 20.08
C THR A 55 1.86 13.73 19.11
N ASN A 56 3.16 13.69 19.44
CA ASN A 56 4.22 14.08 18.52
C ASN A 56 4.41 12.98 17.48
N VAL A 57 4.00 13.23 16.23
CA VAL A 57 4.27 12.35 15.08
C VAL A 57 5.75 12.43 14.73
N SER A 58 6.57 11.69 15.49
CA SER A 58 7.99 11.50 15.23
C SER A 58 8.18 10.59 14.02
N LEU A 59 8.02 11.14 12.80
CA LEU A 59 8.49 10.46 11.59
C LEU A 59 9.97 10.05 11.79
N ALA A 60 10.30 8.83 11.41
CA ALA A 60 11.64 8.28 11.65
C ALA A 60 12.71 9.20 11.04
N ARG A 61 13.70 9.60 11.83
CA ARG A 61 14.72 10.58 11.44
C ARG A 61 15.38 10.14 10.14
N PRO A 62 15.22 10.87 9.02
CA PRO A 62 15.50 10.32 7.70
C PRO A 62 16.97 9.99 7.53
N MET A 63 17.24 8.76 7.10
CA MET A 63 18.60 8.31 6.79
C MET A 63 19.18 9.14 5.64
N LYS A 64 20.46 9.49 5.73
CA LYS A 64 21.17 10.15 4.63
C LYS A 64 21.26 9.17 3.46
N LEU A 65 20.86 9.60 2.26
CA LEU A 65 20.98 8.80 1.05
C LEU A 65 22.47 8.64 0.68
N ALA A 66 22.80 7.50 0.07
CA ALA A 66 24.11 7.32 -0.56
C ALA A 66 24.23 8.25 -1.78
N PRO A 67 25.44 8.76 -2.10
CA PRO A 67 25.67 9.45 -3.36
C PRO A 67 25.36 8.54 -4.55
N TYR A 68 24.83 9.11 -5.64
CA TYR A 68 24.42 8.36 -6.82
C TYR A 68 24.67 9.15 -8.12
N SER A 69 24.92 8.46 -9.23
CA SER A 69 25.18 9.04 -10.55
C SER A 69 24.09 8.67 -11.59
N ILE A 70 24.29 9.02 -12.86
CA ILE A 70 23.32 8.69 -13.93
C ILE A 70 23.31 7.18 -14.26
N GLU A 71 24.45 6.50 -14.07
CA GLU A 71 24.62 5.05 -14.21
C GLU A 71 23.67 4.30 -13.26
N ASP A 72 23.64 4.67 -11.98
CA ASP A 72 22.77 4.07 -10.97
C ASP A 72 21.28 4.15 -11.36
N LEU A 73 20.87 5.22 -12.05
CA LEU A 73 19.49 5.44 -12.49
C LEU A 73 19.15 4.60 -13.73
N VAL A 74 20.09 4.48 -14.65
CA VAL A 74 19.97 3.59 -15.82
C VAL A 74 19.89 2.14 -15.34
N GLU A 75 20.73 1.74 -14.39
CA GLU A 75 20.69 0.41 -13.77
C GLU A 75 19.37 0.14 -13.04
N MET A 76 18.90 1.10 -12.23
CA MET A 76 17.61 1.05 -11.53
C MET A 76 16.42 0.92 -12.52
N SER A 77 16.52 1.52 -13.71
CA SER A 77 15.46 1.45 -14.72
C SER A 77 15.15 0.02 -15.19
N SER A 78 16.12 -0.90 -15.09
CA SER A 78 15.95 -2.33 -15.43
C SER A 78 14.92 -3.04 -14.56
N VAL A 79 14.69 -2.56 -13.34
CA VAL A 79 13.76 -3.17 -12.37
C VAL A 79 12.29 -2.94 -12.78
N PHE A 80 12.00 -1.96 -13.65
CA PHE A 80 10.64 -1.56 -14.04
C PHE A 80 10.26 -2.07 -15.43
N PHE A 81 8.95 -2.30 -15.67
CA PHE A 81 8.41 -2.60 -17.01
C PHE A 81 7.48 -1.51 -17.57
N LYS A 82 7.08 -0.53 -16.76
CA LYS A 82 6.30 0.66 -17.15
C LYS A 82 6.32 1.70 -16.02
N THR A 83 5.83 2.91 -16.29
CA THR A 83 5.62 3.99 -15.29
C THR A 83 6.87 4.44 -14.50
N PHE A 84 8.05 4.17 -15.04
CA PHE A 84 9.32 4.76 -14.62
C PHE A 84 9.70 5.86 -15.60
N GLY A 85 10.42 6.89 -15.16
CA GLY A 85 11.00 7.88 -16.03
C GLY A 85 12.19 8.56 -15.36
N ILE A 86 13.10 9.10 -16.17
CA ILE A 86 14.22 9.89 -15.67
C ILE A 86 13.87 11.38 -15.85
N LEU A 87 13.81 12.11 -14.75
CA LEU A 87 13.80 13.57 -14.77
C LEU A 87 15.25 14.04 -14.95
N VAL A 88 15.49 14.86 -15.97
CA VAL A 88 16.74 15.62 -16.14
C VAL A 88 16.44 17.11 -16.01
N TYR A 89 17.26 17.85 -15.29
CA TYR A 89 17.39 19.31 -15.50
C TYR A 89 18.56 19.55 -16.44
N ASP A 90 18.29 20.16 -17.59
CA ASP A 90 19.27 20.54 -18.60
C ASP A 90 19.67 22.02 -18.42
N PRO A 91 20.90 22.32 -17.94
CA PRO A 91 21.36 23.69 -17.75
C PRO A 91 21.45 24.50 -19.05
N ALA A 92 21.69 23.83 -20.19
CA ALA A 92 21.87 24.51 -21.48
C ALA A 92 20.56 25.09 -22.02
N GLY A 93 19.45 24.35 -21.85
CA GLY A 93 18.09 24.84 -22.17
C GLY A 93 17.38 25.61 -21.06
N ASP A 94 17.88 25.57 -19.82
CA ASP A 94 17.14 25.91 -18.59
C ASP A 94 15.77 25.19 -18.53
N ASP A 95 15.75 23.92 -18.95
CA ASP A 95 14.55 23.10 -19.11
C ASP A 95 14.65 21.83 -18.26
N PHE A 96 13.52 21.35 -17.77
CA PHE A 96 13.37 20.01 -17.22
C PHE A 96 12.83 19.06 -18.30
N LEU A 97 13.44 17.88 -18.43
CA LEU A 97 13.10 16.84 -19.41
C LEU A 97 12.58 15.59 -18.70
N LEU A 98 11.59 14.92 -19.28
CA LEU A 98 11.17 13.57 -18.89
C LEU A 98 11.62 12.57 -19.94
N LEU A 99 12.67 11.81 -19.65
CA LEU A 99 13.16 10.75 -20.50
C LEU A 99 12.42 9.45 -20.20
N TYR A 100 12.05 8.72 -21.26
CA TYR A 100 11.36 7.43 -21.18
C TYR A 100 12.00 6.44 -22.16
N ASN A 101 12.26 5.22 -21.72
CA ASN A 101 12.84 4.18 -22.56
C ASN A 101 11.73 3.30 -23.14
N TYR A 102 11.24 3.64 -24.34
CA TYR A 102 10.15 2.90 -25.00
C TYR A 102 10.54 1.46 -25.39
N GLN A 103 11.83 1.13 -25.46
CA GLN A 103 12.31 -0.22 -25.75
C GLN A 103 12.21 -1.14 -24.51
N ARG A 104 12.45 -0.58 -23.32
CA ARG A 104 12.42 -1.29 -22.03
C ARG A 104 11.07 -1.21 -21.31
N HIS A 105 10.33 -0.11 -21.47
CA HIS A 105 9.13 0.20 -20.69
C HIS A 105 7.89 0.36 -21.57
N LYS A 106 6.83 -0.41 -21.28
CA LYS A 106 5.55 -0.30 -21.99
C LYS A 106 4.84 1.01 -21.63
N TRP A 107 4.60 1.87 -22.61
CA TRP A 107 3.71 3.02 -22.41
C TRP A 107 2.27 2.52 -22.23
N LYS A 108 1.51 3.12 -21.30
CA LYS A 108 0.07 2.85 -21.13
C LYS A 108 -0.61 4.06 -20.50
N ASP A 109 -1.42 4.75 -21.31
CA ASP A 109 -1.90 6.11 -21.05
C ASP A 109 -2.43 6.36 -19.64
N THR A 110 -3.35 5.54 -19.12
CA THR A 110 -3.96 5.78 -17.80
C THR A 110 -2.98 5.65 -16.64
N SER A 111 -1.93 4.83 -16.79
CA SER A 111 -0.86 4.69 -15.79
C SER A 111 0.23 5.74 -15.99
N CYS A 112 0.65 6.00 -17.23
CA CYS A 112 1.67 6.99 -17.56
C CYS A 112 1.18 8.44 -17.36
N ALA A 113 -0.12 8.71 -17.46
CA ALA A 113 -0.70 10.02 -17.14
C ALA A 113 -0.42 10.45 -15.69
N LYS A 114 -0.34 9.50 -14.73
CA LYS A 114 0.05 9.81 -13.35
C LYS A 114 1.53 10.19 -13.25
N LEU A 115 2.42 9.48 -13.95
CA LEU A 115 3.85 9.82 -14.04
C LEU A 115 4.04 11.23 -14.63
N VAL A 116 3.39 11.51 -15.76
CA VAL A 116 3.43 12.82 -16.44
C VAL A 116 2.86 13.94 -15.56
N SER A 117 1.71 13.74 -14.93
CA SER A 117 1.11 14.74 -14.03
C SER A 117 1.99 15.03 -12.81
N SER A 118 2.72 14.02 -12.33
CA SER A 118 3.68 14.17 -11.24
C SER A 118 4.91 14.94 -11.68
N PHE A 119 5.52 14.60 -12.82
CA PHE A 119 6.63 15.33 -13.45
C PHE A 119 6.31 16.82 -13.68
N GLN A 120 5.13 17.12 -14.26
CA GLN A 120 4.69 18.50 -14.51
C GLN A 120 4.48 19.33 -13.23
N SER A 121 4.21 18.67 -12.10
CA SER A 121 4.03 19.32 -10.79
C SER A 121 5.36 19.43 -10.04
N LEU A 122 6.17 18.37 -10.06
CA LEU A 122 7.51 18.30 -9.47
C LEU A 122 8.45 19.35 -10.06
N THR A 123 8.51 19.49 -11.39
CA THR A 123 9.40 20.48 -12.06
C THR A 123 9.07 21.93 -11.71
N ASN A 124 7.82 22.22 -11.40
CA ASN A 124 7.38 23.53 -10.89
C ASN A 124 7.81 23.74 -9.43
N LEU A 125 7.62 22.72 -8.59
CA LEU A 125 8.04 22.76 -7.19
C LEU A 125 9.56 22.82 -7.03
N LEU A 126 10.32 22.09 -7.84
CA LEU A 126 11.79 22.10 -7.88
C LEU A 126 12.33 23.52 -8.06
N ARG A 127 11.92 24.22 -9.13
CA ARG A 127 12.37 25.59 -9.39
C ARG A 127 11.88 26.59 -8.32
N LYS A 128 10.74 26.31 -7.67
CA LYS A 128 10.15 27.21 -6.68
C LYS A 128 10.78 27.12 -5.28
N ASP A 129 11.17 25.93 -4.85
CA ASP A 129 11.71 25.69 -3.51
C ASP A 129 13.23 25.57 -3.46
N PHE A 130 13.87 25.31 -4.60
CA PHE A 130 15.33 25.29 -4.74
C PHE A 130 15.80 26.23 -5.88
N PRO A 131 15.39 27.52 -5.90
CA PRO A 131 15.69 28.45 -7.01
C PRO A 131 17.18 28.73 -7.19
N GLU A 132 18.01 28.53 -6.17
CA GLU A 132 19.47 28.53 -6.25
C GLU A 132 20.05 27.36 -7.05
N ARG A 133 19.32 26.25 -7.19
CA ARG A 133 19.78 25.05 -7.92
C ARG A 133 19.49 25.07 -9.42
N PHE A 134 18.65 25.99 -9.89
CA PHE A 134 18.09 25.98 -11.26
C PHE A 134 18.22 27.36 -11.94
N ARG A 135 19.45 27.72 -12.34
CA ARG A 135 19.84 29.02 -12.91
C ARG A 135 20.42 28.96 -14.34
N GLY A 136 20.01 27.97 -15.12
CA GLY A 136 20.58 27.71 -16.44
C GLY A 136 22.08 27.34 -16.33
N PRO A 137 22.96 27.82 -17.23
CA PRO A 137 24.35 27.41 -17.30
C PRO A 137 25.23 27.68 -16.06
N GLU A 138 24.76 28.47 -15.08
CA GLU A 138 25.44 28.61 -13.77
C GLU A 138 25.29 27.37 -12.87
N SER A 139 24.37 26.46 -13.21
CA SER A 139 24.03 25.28 -12.42
C SER A 139 24.52 24.00 -13.12
N PRO A 140 25.09 23.02 -12.39
CA PRO A 140 25.28 21.69 -12.96
C PRO A 140 23.93 21.04 -13.29
N GLU A 141 23.91 20.03 -14.15
CA GLU A 141 22.72 19.24 -14.44
C GLU A 141 22.23 18.47 -13.19
N LEU A 142 21.01 17.95 -13.23
CA LEU A 142 20.44 17.14 -12.13
C LEU A 142 19.65 16.00 -12.74
N VAL A 143 19.86 14.77 -12.26
CA VAL A 143 19.16 13.58 -12.75
C VAL A 143 18.48 12.85 -11.58
N ILE A 144 17.18 12.53 -11.72
CA ILE A 144 16.36 11.89 -10.69
C ILE A 144 15.48 10.80 -11.31
N ALA A 145 15.48 9.60 -10.72
CA ALA A 145 14.51 8.57 -11.04
C ALA A 145 13.14 8.92 -10.43
N ILE A 146 12.11 8.96 -11.28
CA ILE A 146 10.74 9.17 -10.85
C ILE A 146 9.86 7.98 -11.26
N GLY A 147 8.99 7.56 -10.36
CA GLY A 147 8.02 6.49 -10.59
C GLY A 147 6.59 6.99 -10.38
N GLY A 148 5.60 6.27 -10.90
CA GLY A 148 4.19 6.59 -10.69
C GLY A 148 3.24 5.43 -10.93
N GLY A 149 1.94 5.72 -10.93
CA GLY A 149 0.88 4.74 -11.12
C GLY A 149 -0.02 4.62 -9.88
N ASP A 150 -0.59 3.44 -9.64
CA ASP A 150 -1.23 3.13 -8.36
C ASP A 150 -0.20 2.58 -7.36
N TYR A 151 0.75 1.79 -7.84
CA TYR A 151 1.88 1.21 -7.11
C TYR A 151 3.06 0.97 -8.10
N PRO A 152 4.26 0.56 -7.65
CA PRO A 152 5.43 0.47 -8.52
C PRO A 152 5.34 -0.77 -9.42
N HIS A 153 5.57 -0.57 -10.72
CA HIS A 153 5.39 -1.63 -11.72
C HIS A 153 6.72 -2.30 -12.08
N LEU A 154 7.20 -3.14 -11.15
CA LEU A 154 8.44 -3.89 -11.30
C LEU A 154 8.29 -5.12 -12.21
N GLN A 155 9.38 -5.57 -12.82
CA GLN A 155 9.46 -6.74 -13.69
C GLN A 155 8.96 -8.02 -12.97
N GLY A 156 8.38 -8.96 -13.73
CA GLY A 156 7.82 -10.20 -13.16
C GLY A 156 8.86 -11.07 -12.42
N SER A 157 10.13 -11.01 -12.83
CA SER A 157 11.26 -11.66 -12.14
C SER A 157 11.43 -11.18 -10.69
N CYS A 158 11.09 -9.92 -10.39
CA CYS A 158 11.21 -9.39 -9.04
C CYS A 158 10.26 -10.10 -8.05
N TYR A 159 9.07 -10.52 -8.48
CA TYR A 159 8.04 -11.06 -7.58
C TYR A 159 8.10 -12.58 -7.37
N GLN A 160 9.02 -13.31 -8.02
CA GLN A 160 9.05 -14.79 -8.01
C GLN A 160 9.14 -15.42 -6.61
N ASN A 161 9.69 -14.71 -5.63
CA ASN A 161 9.84 -15.15 -4.24
C ASN A 161 9.13 -14.21 -3.23
N PHE A 162 8.17 -13.42 -3.70
CA PHE A 162 7.46 -12.40 -2.90
C PHE A 162 6.90 -12.96 -1.57
N PRO A 163 7.09 -12.29 -0.42
CA PRO A 163 7.57 -10.91 -0.23
C PRO A 163 9.08 -10.69 -0.39
N HIS A 164 9.91 -11.74 -0.40
CA HIS A 164 11.36 -11.61 -0.57
C HIS A 164 11.71 -11.45 -2.06
N ILE A 165 11.87 -10.22 -2.51
CA ILE A 165 12.14 -9.91 -3.92
C ILE A 165 13.58 -10.29 -4.33
N SER A 166 13.77 -10.67 -5.61
CA SER A 166 15.10 -11.07 -6.13
C SER A 166 16.17 -10.02 -5.83
N PRO A 167 17.40 -10.40 -5.42
CA PRO A 167 18.51 -9.46 -5.21
C PRO A 167 18.74 -8.48 -6.36
N ASP A 168 18.53 -8.93 -7.61
CA ASP A 168 18.64 -8.11 -8.82
C ASP A 168 17.70 -6.90 -8.84
N CYS A 169 16.62 -6.96 -8.06
CA CYS A 169 15.60 -5.92 -7.91
C CYS A 169 15.68 -5.19 -6.56
N THR A 170 16.61 -5.54 -5.65
CA THR A 170 16.76 -4.89 -4.33
C THR A 170 18.13 -4.22 -4.12
N ALA A 171 19.17 -4.69 -4.80
CA ALA A 171 20.56 -4.20 -4.64
C ALA A 171 20.85 -2.82 -5.29
N LYS A 172 19.85 -2.17 -5.89
CA LYS A 172 20.03 -0.92 -6.66
C LYS A 172 20.13 0.31 -5.75
N SER A 173 21.17 1.10 -5.97
CA SER A 173 21.62 2.29 -5.24
C SER A 173 20.70 3.52 -5.37
N ALA A 174 20.23 3.83 -6.58
CA ALA A 174 19.55 5.08 -6.89
C ALA A 174 18.25 5.32 -6.07
N PRO A 175 18.03 6.53 -5.53
CA PRO A 175 16.75 6.88 -4.94
C PRO A 175 15.67 7.12 -6.00
N ILE A 176 14.45 6.63 -5.74
CA ILE A 176 13.28 6.84 -6.63
C ILE A 176 12.24 7.68 -5.92
N LEU A 177 11.81 8.78 -6.53
CA LEU A 177 10.62 9.51 -6.10
C LEU A 177 9.37 8.84 -6.68
N GLN A 178 8.68 8.01 -5.88
CA GLN A 178 7.50 7.24 -6.31
C GLN A 178 6.21 7.99 -6.01
N PHE A 179 5.55 8.49 -7.06
CA PHE A 179 4.29 9.23 -7.00
C PHE A 179 3.09 8.28 -7.13
N GLY A 180 2.85 7.55 -6.05
CA GLY A 180 1.82 6.52 -5.89
C GLY A 180 2.06 5.79 -4.58
N SER A 181 1.53 4.57 -4.44
CA SER A 181 1.98 3.71 -3.35
C SER A 181 3.41 3.19 -3.58
N VAL A 182 4.10 2.92 -2.48
CA VAL A 182 5.36 2.16 -2.38
C VAL A 182 5.09 0.81 -1.70
N TYR A 183 6.09 -0.07 -1.62
CA TYR A 183 5.99 -1.30 -0.81
C TYR A 183 6.24 -1.01 0.69
N ARG A 184 5.63 -1.81 1.58
CA ARG A 184 5.85 -1.74 3.04
C ARG A 184 7.07 -2.51 3.51
N TYR A 185 7.41 -3.60 2.83
CA TYR A 185 8.59 -4.41 3.13
C TYR A 185 9.85 -3.65 2.72
N SER A 186 10.69 -3.27 3.68
CA SER A 186 11.91 -2.48 3.43
C SER A 186 12.98 -3.20 2.62
N GLU A 187 12.88 -4.52 2.46
CA GLU A 187 13.69 -5.31 1.52
C GLU A 187 13.36 -4.99 0.05
N ILE A 188 12.13 -4.52 -0.24
CA ILE A 188 11.67 -4.24 -1.59
C ILE A 188 12.02 -2.80 -1.97
N LEU A 189 13.05 -2.64 -2.80
CA LEU A 189 13.57 -1.34 -3.27
C LEU A 189 13.73 -0.34 -2.10
N PRO A 190 14.68 -0.57 -1.17
CA PRO A 190 14.86 0.26 0.04
C PRO A 190 15.05 1.77 -0.24
N ASN A 191 15.53 2.12 -1.43
CA ASN A 191 15.76 3.50 -1.87
C ASN A 191 14.50 4.15 -2.51
N MET A 192 13.34 3.50 -2.46
CA MET A 192 12.07 4.04 -2.95
C MET A 192 11.42 4.97 -1.91
N ILE A 193 11.27 6.25 -2.30
CA ILE A 193 10.71 7.31 -1.48
C ILE A 193 9.23 7.50 -1.84
N ALA A 194 8.35 7.36 -0.85
CA ALA A 194 6.92 7.57 -1.02
C ALA A 194 6.60 9.06 -1.14
N MET A 195 6.05 9.48 -2.28
CA MET A 195 5.72 10.88 -2.56
C MET A 195 4.21 11.12 -2.57
N PRO A 196 3.76 12.38 -2.37
CA PRO A 196 2.36 12.74 -2.50
C PRO A 196 1.79 12.37 -3.87
N ASN A 197 0.72 11.55 -3.87
CA ASN A 197 -0.03 11.18 -5.08
C ASN A 197 -0.35 12.41 -5.96
N PRO A 198 -0.41 12.31 -7.30
CA PRO A 198 -0.48 13.47 -8.19
C PRO A 198 -1.59 14.50 -7.85
N SER A 199 -2.76 14.05 -7.39
CA SER A 199 -3.85 14.92 -6.94
C SER A 199 -3.53 15.69 -5.65
N HIS A 200 -2.74 15.13 -4.74
CA HIS A 200 -2.20 15.87 -3.59
C HIS A 200 -0.98 16.72 -3.96
N LEU A 201 -0.15 16.29 -4.90
CA LEU A 201 0.96 17.12 -5.37
C LEU A 201 0.46 18.43 -5.99
N ILE A 202 -0.68 18.39 -6.69
CA ILE A 202 -1.39 19.58 -7.19
C ILE A 202 -2.01 20.44 -6.06
N CYS A 203 -2.53 19.81 -4.99
CA CYS A 203 -2.94 20.52 -3.77
C CYS A 203 -1.78 21.30 -3.17
N LEU A 204 -0.68 20.60 -2.87
CA LEU A 204 0.52 21.14 -2.23
C LEU A 204 1.19 22.25 -3.06
N LEU A 205 1.27 22.08 -4.38
CA LEU A 205 1.73 23.12 -5.30
C LEU A 205 0.88 24.40 -5.24
N ARG A 206 -0.44 24.29 -5.13
CA ARG A 206 -1.33 25.46 -4.97
C ARG A 206 -1.24 26.03 -3.57
N TRP A 207 -1.21 25.19 -2.53
CA TRP A 207 -1.03 25.56 -1.13
C TRP A 207 0.23 26.43 -0.93
N ARG A 208 1.37 25.96 -1.43
CA ARG A 208 2.67 26.67 -1.48
C ARG A 208 2.63 27.98 -2.27
N SER A 209 1.58 28.24 -3.04
CA SER A 209 1.44 29.40 -3.94
C SER A 209 0.39 30.42 -3.50
N THR A 210 -0.65 30.01 -2.78
CA THR A 210 -1.76 30.90 -2.40
C THR A 210 -2.21 30.78 -0.95
N ARG A 211 -1.74 29.78 -0.20
CA ARG A 211 -2.31 29.38 1.11
C ARG A 211 -3.82 29.05 1.05
N VAL A 212 -4.31 28.53 -0.08
CA VAL A 212 -5.72 28.14 -0.27
C VAL A 212 -5.86 26.65 -0.55
N SER A 213 -6.52 25.92 0.36
CA SER A 213 -6.74 24.47 0.29
C SER A 213 -7.96 24.04 -0.54
N SER A 214 -8.71 24.97 -1.16
CA SER A 214 -9.94 24.67 -1.92
C SER A 214 -9.76 23.69 -3.08
N ASN A 215 -8.53 23.57 -3.59
CA ASN A 215 -8.16 22.69 -4.69
C ASN A 215 -7.64 21.32 -4.24
N CYS A 216 -7.52 21.09 -2.94
CA CYS A 216 -7.10 19.81 -2.40
C CYS A 216 -8.21 18.77 -2.53
N PRO A 217 -7.90 17.46 -2.49
CA PRO A 217 -8.93 16.43 -2.45
C PRO A 217 -9.90 16.62 -1.26
N PRO A 218 -11.17 16.17 -1.35
CA PRO A 218 -12.21 16.48 -0.37
C PRO A 218 -11.83 16.17 1.09
N GLU A 219 -10.97 15.18 1.30
CA GLU A 219 -10.46 14.70 2.58
C GLU A 219 -9.61 15.75 3.32
N PHE A 220 -9.02 16.70 2.57
CA PHE A 220 -8.24 17.84 3.07
C PHE A 220 -9.02 19.15 3.08
N ARG A 221 -10.30 19.14 2.67
CA ARG A 221 -11.17 20.30 2.78
C ARG A 221 -11.84 20.31 4.15
N GLN A 222 -12.16 21.51 4.63
CA GLN A 222 -13.11 21.64 5.73
C GLN A 222 -14.53 21.41 5.18
N SER A 223 -14.92 20.13 5.05
CA SER A 223 -16.33 19.77 5.10
C SER A 223 -16.86 20.03 6.51
N GLY A 224 -18.10 20.54 6.60
CA GLY A 224 -18.77 20.75 7.87
C GLY A 224 -18.87 19.44 8.63
N GLN A 225 -18.48 19.43 9.90
CA GLN A 225 -18.68 18.26 10.75
C GLN A 225 -20.17 18.13 11.07
N ASN A 226 -20.75 16.94 10.89
CA ASN A 226 -21.98 16.57 11.57
C ASN A 226 -21.64 16.42 13.07
N SER A 227 -21.68 17.51 13.81
CA SER A 227 -21.21 17.63 15.21
C SER A 227 -22.12 16.94 16.25
N GLU A 228 -22.97 16.01 15.80
CA GLU A 228 -24.04 15.41 16.59
C GLU A 228 -23.83 13.90 16.86
N LEU A 229 -23.00 13.23 16.06
CA LEU A 229 -22.72 11.79 16.22
C LEU A 229 -21.68 11.55 17.33
N LYS A 230 -22.09 10.89 18.41
CA LYS A 230 -21.19 10.41 19.48
C LYS A 230 -20.79 8.97 19.22
N PHE A 231 -19.57 8.59 19.59
CA PHE A 231 -19.03 7.22 19.44
C PHE A 231 -19.92 6.15 20.10
N GLU A 232 -20.51 6.47 21.26
CA GLU A 232 -21.47 5.62 21.98
C GLU A 232 -22.74 5.32 21.18
N ASP A 233 -23.22 6.28 20.39
CA ASP A 233 -24.48 6.24 19.65
C ASP A 233 -24.31 5.56 18.26
N LEU A 234 -23.10 5.10 17.91
CA LEU A 234 -22.78 4.48 16.61
C LEU A 234 -23.10 2.99 16.57
N ILE A 235 -23.55 2.53 15.40
CA ILE A 235 -23.93 1.14 15.12
C ILE A 235 -22.70 0.22 15.31
N PRO A 236 -22.74 -0.79 16.21
CA PRO A 236 -21.61 -1.67 16.51
C PRO A 236 -21.44 -2.77 15.43
N GLN A 237 -21.05 -2.35 14.23
CA GLN A 237 -20.83 -3.22 13.06
C GLN A 237 -19.67 -2.69 12.23
N VAL A 238 -18.83 -3.58 11.72
CA VAL A 238 -17.75 -3.28 10.77
C VAL A 238 -18.33 -3.03 9.38
N ILE A 239 -18.27 -1.78 8.89
CA ILE A 239 -18.85 -1.39 7.58
C ILE A 239 -17.78 -1.21 6.49
N TRP A 240 -18.08 -1.74 5.30
CA TRP A 240 -17.43 -1.35 4.05
C TRP A 240 -18.41 -1.33 2.89
N ARG A 241 -18.20 -0.36 2.00
CA ARG A 241 -18.84 -0.22 0.70
C ARG A 241 -17.76 0.21 -0.30
N GLY A 242 -17.80 -0.36 -1.49
CA GLY A 242 -16.85 -0.07 -2.57
C GLY A 242 -17.09 -0.97 -3.77
N LYS A 243 -16.26 -0.83 -4.81
CA LYS A 243 -16.39 -1.64 -6.03
C LYS A 243 -15.65 -2.96 -5.92
N ASP A 244 -16.17 -4.00 -6.56
CA ASP A 244 -15.34 -5.16 -6.91
C ASP A 244 -14.28 -4.67 -7.92
N PHE A 245 -13.03 -4.85 -7.54
CA PHE A 245 -11.87 -4.36 -8.26
C PHE A 245 -10.71 -5.30 -8.02
N ALA A 246 -9.75 -5.30 -8.93
CA ALA A 246 -8.58 -6.16 -8.78
C ALA A 246 -7.68 -5.71 -7.63
N TYR A 247 -6.91 -6.65 -7.09
CA TYR A 247 -5.98 -6.43 -5.98
C TYR A 247 -4.54 -6.66 -6.47
N LEU A 248 -3.71 -5.61 -6.43
CA LEU A 248 -2.26 -5.66 -6.70
C LEU A 248 -1.83 -6.57 -7.88
N LEU A 249 -2.51 -6.46 -9.04
CA LEU A 249 -2.48 -7.39 -10.20
C LEU A 249 -1.13 -7.94 -10.70
N HIS A 250 0.00 -7.31 -10.39
CA HIS A 250 1.33 -7.73 -10.81
C HIS A 250 2.13 -8.43 -9.71
N LEU A 251 1.64 -8.41 -8.46
CA LEU A 251 2.01 -9.38 -7.43
C LEU A 251 1.23 -10.66 -7.71
N ASP A 252 1.85 -11.63 -8.38
CA ASP A 252 1.22 -12.93 -8.58
C ASP A 252 1.05 -13.63 -7.23
N ASN A 253 -0.21 -13.77 -6.81
CA ASN A 253 -0.62 -14.19 -5.49
C ASN A 253 -1.72 -15.27 -5.54
N GLY A 254 -2.07 -15.74 -6.75
CA GLY A 254 -3.16 -16.69 -6.99
C GLY A 254 -4.56 -16.22 -6.56
N LEU A 255 -4.75 -14.94 -6.15
CA LEU A 255 -6.01 -14.47 -5.58
C LEU A 255 -7.04 -14.17 -6.66
N ARG A 256 -8.22 -14.79 -6.54
CA ARG A 256 -9.31 -14.70 -7.50
C ARG A 256 -10.65 -14.33 -6.87
N ARG A 257 -11.63 -14.17 -7.74
CA ARG A 257 -13.06 -14.11 -7.40
C ARG A 257 -13.63 -15.52 -7.30
N PRO A 258 -14.73 -15.74 -6.56
CA PRO A 258 -15.49 -16.98 -6.66
C PRO A 258 -16.19 -17.09 -8.02
N TYR A 259 -16.33 -18.30 -8.53
CA TYR A 259 -17.12 -18.71 -9.68
C TYR A 259 -18.35 -19.47 -9.17
N PRO A 260 -19.59 -18.95 -9.27
CA PRO A 260 -20.74 -19.51 -8.55
C PRO A 260 -20.95 -21.01 -8.83
N ASP A 261 -20.96 -21.39 -10.11
CA ASP A 261 -21.23 -22.75 -10.59
C ASP A 261 -20.17 -23.76 -10.10
N GLN A 262 -18.90 -23.36 -10.11
CA GLN A 262 -17.76 -24.24 -9.80
C GLN A 262 -17.45 -24.30 -8.29
N ASP A 263 -17.55 -23.16 -7.60
CA ASP A 263 -17.16 -23.02 -6.19
C ASP A 263 -18.33 -23.26 -5.23
N ILE A 264 -19.58 -22.99 -5.65
CA ILE A 264 -20.75 -23.00 -4.76
C ILE A 264 -21.77 -24.07 -5.18
N GLU A 265 -22.25 -24.05 -6.43
CA GLU A 265 -23.32 -24.95 -6.90
C GLU A 265 -22.91 -26.42 -6.78
N SER A 266 -21.66 -26.73 -7.13
CA SER A 266 -21.01 -28.04 -6.98
C SER A 266 -21.03 -28.62 -5.55
N ASN A 267 -21.25 -27.78 -4.53
CA ASN A 267 -21.29 -28.15 -3.11
C ASN A 267 -22.70 -28.20 -2.52
N ILE A 268 -23.76 -27.98 -3.32
CA ILE A 268 -25.15 -27.92 -2.86
C ILE A 268 -25.89 -29.20 -3.28
N ASN A 269 -26.48 -29.90 -2.31
CA ASN A 269 -27.29 -31.08 -2.60
C ASN A 269 -28.72 -30.67 -3.04
N PRO A 270 -29.30 -31.33 -4.07
CA PRO A 270 -30.70 -31.15 -4.43
C PRO A 270 -31.64 -31.37 -3.24
N GLY A 271 -32.62 -30.48 -3.06
CA GLY A 271 -33.59 -30.56 -1.97
C GLY A 271 -33.16 -29.89 -0.65
N MET A 272 -31.99 -29.26 -0.57
CA MET A 272 -31.68 -28.35 0.54
C MET A 272 -32.65 -27.17 0.56
N GLY A 273 -33.21 -26.85 1.74
CA GLY A 273 -33.91 -25.58 1.97
C GLY A 273 -32.94 -24.40 2.04
N GLU A 274 -33.46 -23.17 1.91
CA GLU A 274 -32.71 -21.91 1.82
C GLU A 274 -31.57 -21.76 2.85
N MET A 275 -31.86 -22.00 4.14
CA MET A 275 -30.87 -21.95 5.23
C MET A 275 -29.75 -23.00 5.07
N GLY A 276 -30.07 -24.16 4.47
CA GLY A 276 -29.11 -25.21 4.12
C GLY A 276 -28.23 -24.79 2.94
N VAL A 277 -28.83 -24.21 1.89
CA VAL A 277 -28.13 -23.65 0.73
C VAL A 277 -27.15 -22.55 1.17
N LYS A 278 -27.60 -21.56 1.94
CA LYS A 278 -26.75 -20.49 2.52
C LYS A 278 -25.61 -21.07 3.37
N THR A 279 -25.89 -22.09 4.18
CA THR A 279 -24.87 -22.77 4.99
C THR A 279 -23.83 -23.50 4.11
N ALA A 280 -24.25 -24.21 3.06
CA ALA A 280 -23.35 -24.91 2.14
C ALA A 280 -22.46 -23.92 1.36
N ALA A 281 -23.04 -22.86 0.82
CA ALA A 281 -22.32 -21.82 0.09
C ALA A 281 -21.28 -21.09 0.96
N VAL A 282 -21.66 -20.71 2.19
CA VAL A 282 -20.74 -20.10 3.17
C VAL A 282 -19.60 -21.05 3.53
N ASN A 283 -19.86 -22.36 3.68
CA ASN A 283 -18.82 -23.36 3.95
C ASN A 283 -17.85 -23.51 2.77
N ALA A 284 -18.35 -23.62 1.54
CA ALA A 284 -17.51 -23.76 0.35
C ALA A 284 -16.61 -22.54 0.12
N LEU A 285 -17.16 -21.33 0.23
CA LEU A 285 -16.37 -20.08 0.16
C LEU A 285 -15.37 -19.94 1.33
N THR A 286 -15.65 -20.56 2.48
CA THR A 286 -14.71 -20.62 3.61
C THR A 286 -13.55 -21.59 3.35
N GLN A 287 -13.75 -22.65 2.58
CA GLN A 287 -12.64 -23.55 2.15
C GLN A 287 -11.72 -22.88 1.14
N LEU A 288 -12.28 -22.04 0.25
CA LEU A 288 -11.53 -21.28 -0.75
C LEU A 288 -10.87 -20.01 -0.19
N TYR A 289 -11.06 -19.70 1.09
CA TYR A 289 -10.80 -18.39 1.67
C TYR A 289 -9.40 -17.84 1.38
N ASP A 290 -8.34 -18.64 1.47
CA ASP A 290 -6.98 -18.14 1.25
C ASP A 290 -6.73 -17.63 -0.18
N ILE A 291 -7.37 -18.24 -1.19
CA ILE A 291 -7.26 -17.84 -2.62
C ILE A 291 -8.29 -16.79 -3.06
N LEU A 292 -9.06 -16.21 -2.13
CA LEU A 292 -9.97 -15.09 -2.43
C LEU A 292 -9.27 -13.73 -2.33
N LEU A 293 -9.64 -12.81 -3.23
CA LEU A 293 -9.28 -11.38 -3.14
C LEU A 293 -9.74 -10.81 -1.77
N PRO A 294 -9.01 -9.85 -1.13
CA PRO A 294 -9.37 -9.36 0.21
C PRO A 294 -10.80 -8.82 0.36
N ARG A 295 -11.35 -8.20 -0.69
CA ARG A 295 -12.74 -7.75 -0.71
C ARG A 295 -13.74 -8.91 -0.68
N TRP A 296 -13.43 -10.01 -1.37
CA TRP A 296 -14.20 -11.25 -1.33
C TRP A 296 -14.04 -12.00 -0.01
N LYS A 297 -12.85 -12.01 0.62
CA LYS A 297 -12.66 -12.47 2.01
C LYS A 297 -13.61 -11.74 2.97
N GLY A 298 -13.80 -10.42 2.80
CA GLY A 298 -14.77 -9.63 3.56
C GLY A 298 -16.24 -9.97 3.29
N VAL A 299 -16.63 -10.28 2.05
CA VAL A 299 -17.97 -10.78 1.72
C VAL A 299 -18.22 -12.13 2.41
N VAL A 300 -17.24 -13.04 2.45
CA VAL A 300 -17.37 -14.32 3.17
C VAL A 300 -17.52 -14.11 4.68
N LEU A 301 -16.76 -13.19 5.29
CA LEU A 301 -16.96 -12.83 6.70
C LEU A 301 -18.36 -12.26 6.96
N THR A 302 -18.91 -11.49 6.02
CA THR A 302 -20.27 -10.94 6.09
C THR A 302 -21.34 -12.03 6.01
N ALA A 303 -21.24 -12.94 5.02
CA ALA A 303 -22.19 -14.04 4.89
C ALA A 303 -22.15 -15.01 6.09
N LYS A 304 -20.96 -15.19 6.71
CA LYS A 304 -20.83 -15.89 8.00
C LYS A 304 -21.53 -15.16 9.15
N ALA A 305 -21.30 -13.84 9.30
CA ALA A 305 -21.90 -13.05 10.36
C ALA A 305 -23.44 -12.96 10.23
N GLU A 306 -23.95 -12.88 9.00
CA GLU A 306 -25.39 -12.97 8.71
C GLU A 306 -25.93 -14.36 9.08
N LEU A 307 -25.24 -15.46 8.72
CA LEU A 307 -25.65 -16.82 9.09
C LEU A 307 -25.60 -17.07 10.61
N GLU A 308 -24.64 -16.48 11.33
CA GLU A 308 -24.58 -16.46 12.80
C GLU A 308 -25.81 -15.75 13.37
N ALA A 309 -26.13 -14.55 12.87
CA ALA A 309 -27.28 -13.75 13.30
C ALA A 309 -28.63 -14.41 12.97
N ASP A 310 -28.79 -14.99 11.79
CA ASP A 310 -30.03 -15.65 11.35
C ASP A 310 -30.35 -16.87 12.22
N ARG A 311 -29.33 -17.60 12.70
CA ARG A 311 -29.50 -18.70 13.65
C ARG A 311 -29.92 -18.21 15.04
N MET A 312 -29.32 -17.14 15.55
CA MET A 312 -29.70 -16.54 16.85
C MET A 312 -31.16 -16.04 16.85
N ARG A 313 -31.64 -15.50 15.73
CA ARG A 313 -33.04 -15.06 15.55
C ARG A 313 -34.07 -16.18 15.60
N VAL A 314 -33.67 -17.42 15.26
CA VAL A 314 -34.55 -18.61 15.33
C VAL A 314 -34.65 -19.15 16.76
N ASP A 315 -33.57 -19.00 17.55
CA ASP A 315 -33.48 -19.51 18.93
C ASP A 315 -34.09 -18.55 19.97
N LEU A 316 -34.02 -17.23 19.71
CA LEU A 316 -34.47 -16.19 20.66
C LEU A 316 -35.66 -15.38 20.11
N SER A 317 -36.83 -15.57 20.73
CA SER A 317 -38.08 -14.88 20.39
C SER A 317 -38.04 -13.37 20.71
N HIS A 318 -37.52 -12.61 19.74
CA HIS A 318 -37.13 -11.19 19.82
C HIS A 318 -35.82 -10.95 20.59
N HIS A 319 -34.70 -10.91 19.85
CA HIS A 319 -33.94 -9.68 19.62
C HIS A 319 -33.32 -9.76 18.21
N SER A 320 -33.22 -8.65 17.48
CA SER A 320 -32.51 -8.66 16.18
C SER A 320 -31.01 -8.56 16.42
N SER A 321 -30.33 -9.71 16.48
CA SER A 321 -28.88 -9.76 16.43
C SER A 321 -28.40 -9.15 15.11
N LEU A 322 -27.76 -7.99 15.19
CA LEU A 322 -27.08 -7.36 14.07
C LEU A 322 -25.82 -8.18 13.75
N PRO A 323 -25.55 -8.56 12.48
CA PRO A 323 -24.28 -9.21 12.14
C PRO A 323 -23.11 -8.26 12.44
N TRP A 324 -22.02 -8.77 13.02
CA TRP A 324 -20.90 -7.95 13.49
C TRP A 324 -20.11 -7.26 12.36
N VAL A 325 -20.26 -7.71 11.11
CA VAL A 325 -19.60 -7.17 9.91
C VAL A 325 -20.54 -7.13 8.71
N ASN A 326 -20.37 -6.11 7.87
CA ASN A 326 -21.17 -5.79 6.68
C ASN A 326 -20.24 -5.20 5.60
N ILE A 327 -19.39 -6.05 5.04
CA ILE A 327 -18.51 -5.76 3.91
C ILE A 327 -19.19 -6.27 2.65
N LYS A 328 -19.77 -5.34 1.88
CA LYS A 328 -20.45 -5.64 0.61
C LYS A 328 -20.02 -4.66 -0.47
N PHE A 329 -20.09 -5.08 -1.72
CA PHE A 329 -19.88 -4.16 -2.84
C PHE A 329 -21.06 -3.19 -2.94
N SER A 330 -20.81 -1.95 -3.32
CA SER A 330 -21.87 -0.97 -3.53
C SER A 330 -22.78 -1.38 -4.67
N GLU A 331 -24.07 -1.13 -4.54
CA GLU A 331 -24.99 -1.06 -5.66
C GLU A 331 -24.41 -0.22 -6.83
N GLY A 332 -24.67 -0.63 -8.07
CA GLY A 332 -24.07 -0.02 -9.27
C GLY A 332 -22.59 -0.40 -9.49
N THR A 333 -22.02 -1.31 -8.70
CA THR A 333 -20.74 -1.96 -9.03
C THR A 333 -20.91 -2.79 -10.31
N PRO A 334 -20.07 -2.60 -11.34
CA PRO A 334 -20.12 -3.44 -12.54
C PRO A 334 -19.93 -4.93 -12.21
N PRO A 335 -20.73 -5.85 -12.77
CA PRO A 335 -20.56 -7.28 -12.56
C PRO A 335 -19.47 -7.85 -13.46
N VAL A 336 -18.92 -9.02 -13.09
CA VAL A 336 -17.90 -9.74 -13.88
C VAL A 336 -18.47 -10.21 -15.22
N TYR A 337 -19.72 -10.66 -15.19
CA TYR A 337 -20.59 -10.97 -16.33
C TYR A 337 -22.05 -10.70 -15.92
N PRO A 338 -23.03 -10.54 -16.84
CA PRO A 338 -24.29 -9.84 -16.55
C PRO A 338 -25.09 -10.31 -15.31
N THR A 339 -25.09 -11.59 -14.98
CA THR A 339 -25.84 -12.17 -13.85
C THR A 339 -25.00 -12.43 -12.60
N TYR A 340 -23.69 -12.15 -12.61
CA TYR A 340 -22.74 -12.63 -11.60
C TYR A 340 -23.17 -12.44 -10.13
N TYR A 341 -23.67 -11.26 -9.76
CA TYR A 341 -24.12 -11.01 -8.38
C TYR A 341 -25.47 -11.66 -8.05
N SER A 342 -26.39 -11.77 -9.02
CA SER A 342 -27.66 -12.49 -8.80
C SER A 342 -27.44 -14.01 -8.77
N ASP A 343 -26.41 -14.52 -9.46
CA ASP A 343 -25.99 -15.93 -9.34
C ASP A 343 -25.43 -16.24 -7.95
N MET A 344 -24.67 -15.32 -7.34
CA MET A 344 -24.26 -15.44 -5.92
C MET A 344 -25.46 -15.34 -4.95
N ALA A 345 -26.42 -14.46 -5.24
CA ALA A 345 -27.63 -14.28 -4.42
C ALA A 345 -28.55 -15.51 -4.40
N LYS A 346 -28.65 -16.29 -5.51
CA LYS A 346 -29.36 -17.59 -5.55
C LYS A 346 -28.90 -18.55 -4.45
N PHE A 347 -27.64 -18.43 -4.02
CA PHE A 347 -27.03 -19.27 -2.99
C PHE A 347 -27.00 -18.61 -1.60
N GLY A 348 -27.74 -17.51 -1.40
CA GLY A 348 -27.80 -16.76 -0.14
C GLY A 348 -26.55 -15.91 0.14
N ILE A 349 -25.70 -15.66 -0.86
CA ILE A 349 -24.49 -14.84 -0.74
C ILE A 349 -24.75 -13.45 -1.31
N GLU A 350 -25.39 -12.61 -0.49
CA GLU A 350 -25.69 -11.22 -0.82
C GLU A 350 -24.42 -10.35 -0.84
N ALA A 351 -23.68 -10.41 -1.95
CA ALA A 351 -22.40 -9.73 -2.15
C ALA A 351 -22.55 -8.23 -2.50
N LEU A 352 -23.71 -7.83 -3.01
CA LEU A 352 -24.09 -6.42 -3.15
C LEU A 352 -24.77 -5.93 -1.87
N GLY A 353 -24.60 -4.65 -1.57
CA GLY A 353 -25.38 -3.94 -0.57
C GLY A 353 -25.57 -2.49 -0.99
N ASP A 354 -26.57 -1.84 -0.41
CA ASP A 354 -27.01 -0.49 -0.75
C ASP A 354 -25.86 0.49 -0.92
N TYR A 355 -25.98 1.39 -1.89
CA TYR A 355 -25.11 2.56 -1.96
C TYR A 355 -25.25 3.39 -0.66
N MET A 356 -24.13 3.80 -0.08
CA MET A 356 -24.09 4.59 1.15
C MET A 356 -23.25 5.85 0.97
N HIS A 357 -23.82 7.00 1.31
CA HIS A 357 -23.08 8.25 1.39
C HIS A 357 -22.14 8.28 2.61
N THR A 358 -21.16 9.19 2.59
CA THR A 358 -20.22 9.43 3.71
C THR A 358 -20.94 9.64 5.05
N THR A 359 -22.08 10.32 5.05
CA THR A 359 -22.93 10.61 6.21
C THR A 359 -23.68 9.40 6.75
N GLU A 360 -23.77 8.32 5.99
CA GLU A 360 -24.40 7.06 6.40
C GLU A 360 -23.36 6.06 6.88
N LEU A 361 -22.24 5.95 6.14
CA LEU A 361 -21.05 5.23 6.61
C LEU A 361 -20.58 5.75 7.98
N ALA A 362 -20.63 7.07 8.21
CA ALA A 362 -20.27 7.69 9.48
C ALA A 362 -21.14 7.28 10.68
N LYS A 363 -22.29 6.61 10.48
CA LYS A 363 -23.15 6.09 11.56
C LYS A 363 -22.64 4.79 12.17
N TYR A 364 -21.64 4.15 11.56
CA TYR A 364 -21.08 2.88 11.99
C TYR A 364 -19.82 3.06 12.84
N LYS A 365 -19.77 2.35 13.97
CA LYS A 365 -18.72 2.44 14.99
C LYS A 365 -17.38 1.92 14.48
N TYR A 366 -17.39 0.95 13.54
CA TYR A 366 -16.18 0.34 13.00
C TYR A 366 -16.10 0.51 11.49
N GLN A 367 -15.09 1.23 11.03
CA GLN A 367 -14.78 1.44 9.63
C GLN A 367 -13.65 0.51 9.22
N ILE A 368 -13.80 -0.26 8.14
CA ILE A 368 -12.64 -0.85 7.46
C ILE A 368 -12.45 -0.21 6.09
N ASP A 369 -11.21 0.01 5.66
CA ASP A 369 -10.85 0.26 4.25
C ASP A 369 -10.15 -1.00 3.71
N LEU A 370 -10.48 -1.41 2.48
CA LEU A 370 -10.03 -2.70 1.92
C LEU A 370 -9.23 -2.53 0.65
N GLY A 371 -8.08 -3.20 0.62
CA GLY A 371 -7.11 -3.15 -0.45
C GLY A 371 -7.70 -3.36 -1.85
N GLY A 372 -7.18 -2.63 -2.83
CA GLY A 372 -7.52 -2.72 -4.25
C GLY A 372 -6.27 -2.62 -5.12
N GLY A 373 -6.39 -1.89 -6.24
CA GLY A 373 -5.38 -1.90 -7.31
C GLY A 373 -3.95 -1.54 -6.86
N GLY A 374 -3.80 -0.61 -5.91
CA GLY A 374 -2.52 -0.18 -5.33
C GLY A 374 -2.38 -0.44 -3.83
N GLY A 375 -3.24 -1.26 -3.22
CA GLY A 375 -3.35 -1.41 -1.75
C GLY A 375 -4.55 -0.66 -1.18
N THR A 376 -4.51 -0.27 0.10
CA THR A 376 -5.49 0.66 0.69
C THR A 376 -5.29 2.08 0.14
N THR A 377 -6.32 2.64 -0.47
CA THR A 377 -6.25 3.96 -1.10
C THR A 377 -6.21 5.05 -0.03
N TRP A 378 -5.20 5.93 -0.06
CA TRP A 378 -5.08 7.04 0.89
C TRP A 378 -6.37 7.85 1.10
N THR A 379 -7.14 8.17 0.05
CA THR A 379 -8.41 8.90 0.21
C THR A 379 -9.46 8.12 1.00
N GLY A 380 -9.63 6.82 0.75
CA GLY A 380 -10.59 5.97 1.47
C GLY A 380 -10.21 5.79 2.94
N THR A 381 -8.92 5.57 3.18
CA THR A 381 -8.32 5.49 4.52
C THR A 381 -8.51 6.80 5.28
N MET A 382 -8.17 7.96 4.68
CA MET A 382 -8.33 9.28 5.31
C MET A 382 -9.80 9.68 5.54
N GLN A 383 -10.68 9.40 4.58
CA GLN A 383 -12.12 9.63 4.71
C GLN A 383 -12.70 8.87 5.91
N LYS A 384 -12.27 7.62 6.11
CA LYS A 384 -12.69 6.78 7.25
C LYS A 384 -12.01 7.16 8.56
N LEU A 385 -10.76 7.60 8.53
CA LEU A 385 -10.04 8.14 9.69
C LEU A 385 -10.66 9.46 10.22
N ALA A 386 -11.35 10.20 9.36
CA ALA A 386 -12.09 11.43 9.72
C ALA A 386 -13.55 11.20 10.17
N MET A 387 -14.05 9.96 10.14
CA MET A 387 -15.38 9.62 10.67
C MET A 387 -15.36 9.55 12.20
N PRO A 388 -16.52 9.65 12.89
CA PRO A 388 -16.60 9.50 14.35
C PRO A 388 -16.44 8.05 14.83
N GLY A 389 -16.26 7.08 13.91
CA GLY A 389 -15.99 5.67 14.21
C GLY A 389 -14.50 5.36 14.29
N LEU A 390 -14.15 4.13 14.67
CA LEU A 390 -12.79 3.61 14.73
C LEU A 390 -12.40 2.98 13.39
N LEU A 391 -11.23 3.36 12.85
CA LEU A 391 -10.63 2.70 11.69
C LEU A 391 -9.95 1.38 12.09
N PHE A 392 -10.40 0.30 11.47
CA PHE A 392 -9.69 -0.96 11.30
C PHE A 392 -8.95 -0.89 9.95
N HIS A 393 -7.62 -0.83 9.97
CA HIS A 393 -6.81 -0.57 8.78
C HIS A 393 -6.23 -1.86 8.19
N HIS A 394 -6.65 -2.21 6.97
CA HIS A 394 -6.17 -3.38 6.24
C HIS A 394 -4.71 -3.19 5.79
N LEU A 395 -3.79 -3.95 6.38
CA LEU A 395 -2.36 -3.85 6.10
C LEU A 395 -1.99 -4.56 4.79
N THR A 396 -2.22 -3.89 3.66
CA THR A 396 -1.76 -4.32 2.33
C THR A 396 -0.23 -4.26 2.21
N PRO A 397 0.41 -5.09 1.36
CA PRO A 397 1.85 -5.03 1.09
C PRO A 397 2.38 -3.69 0.59
N THR A 398 1.51 -2.82 0.10
CA THR A 398 1.81 -1.46 -0.33
C THR A 398 1.22 -0.40 0.62
N LYS A 399 1.79 0.80 0.58
CA LYS A 399 1.32 2.00 1.27
C LYS A 399 1.48 3.25 0.39
N ASP A 400 0.49 4.13 0.38
CA ASP A 400 0.69 5.54 0.03
C ASP A 400 1.48 6.25 1.16
N TYR A 401 2.23 7.31 0.82
CA TYR A 401 3.02 8.14 1.75
C TYR A 401 2.29 8.58 3.03
N ILE A 402 0.96 8.74 2.98
CA ILE A 402 0.18 9.27 4.11
C ILE A 402 0.13 8.29 5.30
N HIS A 403 0.32 7.00 5.05
CA HIS A 403 0.26 5.98 6.11
C HIS A 403 1.40 6.14 7.12
N ASP A 404 2.49 6.82 6.78
CA ASP A 404 3.60 7.08 7.70
C ASP A 404 3.27 8.14 8.77
N TRP A 405 2.20 8.92 8.57
CA TRP A 405 1.61 9.79 9.59
C TRP A 405 0.71 9.03 10.58
N MET A 406 0.32 7.79 10.24
CA MET A 406 -0.64 6.99 10.99
C MET A 406 0.06 5.91 11.83
N GLN A 407 -0.13 5.93 13.15
CA GLN A 407 0.47 4.94 14.05
C GLN A 407 -0.56 3.89 14.50
N PRO A 408 -0.27 2.58 14.39
CA PRO A 408 -1.17 1.52 14.84
C PRO A 408 -1.38 1.59 16.35
N TRP A 409 -2.58 1.25 16.82
CA TRP A 409 -3.04 1.35 18.20
C TRP A 409 -3.06 2.78 18.79
N ILE A 410 -2.71 3.82 18.02
CA ILE A 410 -2.88 5.23 18.38
C ILE A 410 -3.94 5.90 17.49
N HIS A 411 -3.88 5.71 16.17
CA HIS A 411 -4.81 6.31 15.20
C HIS A 411 -5.78 5.31 14.56
N TYR A 412 -5.48 4.01 14.59
CA TYR A 412 -6.28 2.92 14.01
C TYR A 412 -5.92 1.58 14.66
N ILE A 413 -6.78 0.55 14.53
CA ILE A 413 -6.40 -0.84 14.82
C ILE A 413 -5.89 -1.51 13.54
N PRO A 414 -4.68 -2.09 13.51
CA PRO A 414 -4.19 -2.84 12.35
C PRO A 414 -4.97 -4.15 12.13
N VAL A 415 -5.21 -4.52 10.88
CA VAL A 415 -5.83 -5.79 10.47
C VAL A 415 -4.98 -6.42 9.36
N GLY A 416 -4.72 -7.72 9.43
CA GLY A 416 -3.90 -8.45 8.48
C GLY A 416 -4.48 -8.50 7.06
N GLU A 417 -3.60 -8.72 6.08
CA GLU A 417 -3.95 -8.81 4.65
C GLU A 417 -5.05 -9.87 4.35
N ASP A 418 -5.09 -10.93 5.16
CA ASP A 418 -6.04 -12.04 5.04
C ASP A 418 -7.37 -11.84 5.80
N LEU A 419 -7.53 -10.75 6.56
CA LEU A 419 -8.69 -10.44 7.42
C LEU A 419 -9.04 -11.49 8.49
N ARG A 420 -8.17 -12.47 8.77
CA ARG A 420 -8.46 -13.56 9.74
C ARG A 420 -8.50 -13.07 11.19
N ASP A 421 -7.82 -11.98 11.48
CA ASP A 421 -7.80 -11.27 12.76
C ASP A 421 -8.92 -10.23 12.92
N LEU A 422 -9.67 -9.91 11.86
CA LEU A 422 -10.72 -8.87 11.88
C LEU A 422 -11.79 -9.12 12.96
N ARG A 423 -12.12 -10.38 13.25
CA ARG A 423 -13.06 -10.74 14.32
C ARG A 423 -12.47 -10.51 15.71
N GLU A 424 -11.21 -10.89 15.92
CA GLU A 424 -10.45 -10.67 17.15
C GLU A 424 -10.33 -9.16 17.47
N MET A 425 -10.07 -8.34 16.44
CA MET A 425 -10.02 -6.88 16.56
C MET A 425 -11.40 -6.24 16.85
N PHE A 426 -12.49 -6.80 16.30
CA PHE A 426 -13.85 -6.38 16.64
C PHE A 426 -14.22 -6.73 18.09
N ASP A 427 -14.03 -7.98 18.50
CA ASP A 427 -14.36 -8.45 19.85
C ASP A 427 -13.50 -7.69 20.90
N TRP A 428 -12.23 -7.38 20.59
CA TRP A 428 -11.39 -6.51 21.42
C TRP A 428 -11.97 -5.09 21.56
N ALA A 429 -12.47 -4.49 20.48
CA ALA A 429 -12.95 -3.11 20.49
C ALA A 429 -14.27 -2.95 21.26
N GLU A 430 -15.20 -3.90 21.12
CA GLU A 430 -16.43 -3.92 21.94
C GLU A 430 -16.14 -4.24 23.42
N ALA A 431 -15.11 -5.05 23.71
CA ALA A 431 -14.66 -5.28 25.10
C ALA A 431 -13.90 -4.09 25.72
N ASN A 432 -13.29 -3.21 24.90
CA ASN A 432 -12.48 -2.08 25.34
C ASN A 432 -13.01 -0.72 24.81
N PRO A 433 -14.31 -0.37 25.03
CA PRO A 433 -14.96 0.72 24.32
C PRO A 433 -14.34 2.10 24.57
N GLN A 434 -13.75 2.33 25.76
CA GLN A 434 -13.05 3.58 26.06
C GLN A 434 -11.72 3.71 25.31
N ALA A 435 -10.98 2.61 25.13
CA ALA A 435 -9.77 2.59 24.32
C ALA A 435 -10.11 2.72 22.83
N ALA A 436 -11.14 2.00 22.36
CA ALA A 436 -11.65 2.11 20.99
C ALA A 436 -12.07 3.55 20.63
N LYS A 437 -12.80 4.22 21.53
CA LYS A 437 -13.17 5.64 21.42
C LYS A 437 -11.96 6.57 21.40
N MET A 438 -10.94 6.30 22.22
CA MET A 438 -9.71 7.09 22.25
C MET A 438 -8.92 6.98 20.94
N ILE A 439 -8.76 5.76 20.39
CA ILE A 439 -8.07 5.53 19.10
C ILE A 439 -8.84 6.21 17.96
N SER A 440 -10.18 6.08 17.93
CA SER A 440 -11.05 6.78 16.97
C SER A 440 -10.87 8.30 17.05
N LYS A 441 -10.96 8.88 18.25
CA LYS A 441 -10.76 10.32 18.46
C LYS A 441 -9.38 10.76 17.97
N ASN A 442 -8.31 10.06 18.34
CA ASN A 442 -6.95 10.40 17.93
C ASN A 442 -6.77 10.34 16.40
N GLY A 443 -7.37 9.35 15.72
CA GLY A 443 -7.44 9.32 14.26
C GLY A 443 -8.14 10.54 13.66
N SER A 444 -9.32 10.88 14.18
CA SER A 444 -10.05 12.07 13.74
C SER A 444 -9.30 13.37 14.03
N ASP A 445 -8.54 13.44 15.13
CA ASP A 445 -7.75 14.59 15.54
C ASP A 445 -6.52 14.79 14.66
N LEU A 446 -5.83 13.70 14.29
CA LEU A 446 -4.81 13.71 13.25
C LEU A 446 -5.39 14.23 11.91
N MET A 447 -6.57 13.77 11.50
CA MET A 447 -7.25 14.29 10.31
C MET A 447 -7.64 15.78 10.44
N ARG A 448 -7.99 16.26 11.63
CA ARG A 448 -8.22 17.70 11.88
C ARG A 448 -6.94 18.52 11.79
N HIS A 449 -5.79 17.97 12.19
CA HIS A 449 -4.46 18.59 12.03
C HIS A 449 -4.04 18.62 10.55
N MET A 450 -4.09 17.50 9.84
CA MET A 450 -3.60 17.38 8.45
C MET A 450 -4.34 18.25 7.43
N ARG A 451 -5.57 18.70 7.76
CA ARG A 451 -6.37 19.64 6.96
C ARG A 451 -6.27 21.11 7.42
N SER A 452 -5.49 21.39 8.46
CA SER A 452 -5.18 22.75 8.93
C SER A 452 -4.08 23.39 8.07
N PRO A 453 -3.95 24.73 8.05
CA PRO A 453 -2.80 25.40 7.44
C PRO A 453 -1.44 24.88 7.93
N GLU A 454 -1.35 24.60 9.23
CA GLU A 454 -0.14 24.17 9.93
C GLU A 454 0.24 22.74 9.52
N GLY A 455 -0.72 21.80 9.59
CA GLY A 455 -0.52 20.42 9.17
C GLY A 455 -0.29 20.27 7.66
N LEU A 456 -0.86 21.14 6.82
CA LEU A 456 -0.54 21.19 5.39
C LEU A 456 0.91 21.64 5.14
N ASP A 457 1.44 22.59 5.93
CA ASP A 457 2.86 22.98 5.87
C ASP A 457 3.79 21.90 6.42
N GLU A 458 3.42 21.22 7.50
CA GLU A 458 4.18 20.06 8.02
C GLU A 458 4.24 18.92 6.98
N ILE A 459 3.11 18.54 6.39
CA ILE A 459 3.06 17.55 5.30
C ILE A 459 3.89 18.01 4.11
N TYR A 460 3.84 19.30 3.75
CA TYR A 460 4.62 19.85 2.66
C TYR A 460 6.13 19.71 2.90
N GLN A 461 6.61 20.15 4.06
CA GLN A 461 8.04 20.05 4.38
C GLN A 461 8.47 18.59 4.49
N GLN A 462 7.80 17.79 5.33
CA GLN A 462 8.27 16.46 5.71
C GLN A 462 8.04 15.40 4.62
N SER A 463 6.96 15.52 3.82
CA SER A 463 6.62 14.55 2.76
C SER A 463 6.96 15.00 1.34
N PHE A 464 7.39 16.25 1.12
CA PHE A 464 7.83 16.71 -0.20
C PHE A 464 9.20 17.39 -0.18
N VAL A 465 9.39 18.48 0.57
CA VAL A 465 10.63 19.27 0.49
C VAL A 465 11.84 18.50 1.05
N GLU A 466 11.72 17.91 2.23
CA GLU A 466 12.81 17.16 2.88
C GLU A 466 13.26 15.93 2.06
N PRO A 467 12.36 15.07 1.52
CA PRO A 467 12.77 13.97 0.65
C PRO A 467 13.41 14.44 -0.66
N VAL A 468 12.86 15.46 -1.32
CA VAL A 468 13.40 15.98 -2.59
C VAL A 468 14.78 16.61 -2.38
N ARG A 469 15.00 17.37 -1.30
CA ARG A 469 16.32 17.96 -1.03
C ARG A 469 17.38 16.89 -0.85
N ARG A 470 17.11 15.83 -0.07
CA ARG A 470 18.08 14.72 0.11
C ARG A 470 18.46 14.05 -1.21
N VAL A 471 17.54 13.97 -2.18
CA VAL A 471 17.82 13.44 -3.52
C VAL A 471 18.70 14.41 -4.31
N ILE A 472 18.39 15.71 -4.32
CA ILE A 472 19.21 16.74 -4.97
C ILE A 472 20.65 16.76 -4.39
N GLU A 473 20.79 16.67 -3.07
CA GLU A 473 22.08 16.69 -2.34
C GLU A 473 22.90 15.40 -2.49
N ALA A 474 22.28 14.31 -2.93
CA ALA A 474 22.95 13.02 -3.15
C ALA A 474 23.35 12.77 -4.61
N TYR A 475 22.82 13.54 -5.57
CA TYR A 475 23.21 13.40 -6.97
C TYR A 475 24.66 13.87 -7.20
N LEU A 476 25.44 13.03 -7.89
CA LEU A 476 26.76 13.32 -8.40
C LEU A 476 26.66 13.75 -9.87
N PRO A 477 26.92 15.03 -10.22
CA PRO A 477 26.92 15.49 -11.59
C PRO A 477 27.91 14.75 -12.49
N VAL A 478 27.57 14.62 -13.77
CA VAL A 478 28.43 14.10 -14.84
C VAL A 478 29.70 14.94 -14.99
N SER A 479 29.62 16.25 -14.73
CA SER A 479 30.81 17.12 -14.63
C SER A 479 31.79 16.74 -13.51
N VAL A 480 31.37 15.91 -12.54
CA VAL A 480 32.20 15.34 -11.48
C VAL A 480 32.58 13.87 -11.77
N THR A 481 31.67 13.04 -12.28
CA THR A 481 31.93 11.61 -12.51
C THR A 481 32.63 11.32 -13.85
N HIS A 482 32.34 12.09 -14.89
CA HIS A 482 32.94 11.98 -16.23
C HIS A 482 33.36 13.37 -16.77
N PRO A 483 34.42 13.99 -16.19
CA PRO A 483 34.84 15.34 -16.56
C PRO A 483 35.09 15.50 -18.07
N GLY A 484 34.38 16.44 -18.69
CA GLY A 484 34.47 16.73 -20.13
C GLY A 484 33.38 16.08 -20.99
N LEU A 485 32.53 15.20 -20.43
CA LEU A 485 31.34 14.68 -21.11
C LEU A 485 30.07 15.43 -20.67
N SER A 486 29.03 15.39 -21.51
CA SER A 486 27.67 15.80 -21.17
C SER A 486 26.84 14.61 -20.66
N TRP A 487 25.72 14.89 -20.00
CA TRP A 487 24.76 13.85 -19.59
C TRP A 487 24.18 13.08 -20.79
N THR A 488 24.09 13.73 -21.96
CA THR A 488 23.72 13.08 -23.23
C THR A 488 24.78 12.09 -23.70
N ASP A 489 26.06 12.46 -23.70
CA ASP A 489 27.14 11.56 -24.15
C ASP A 489 27.18 10.28 -23.30
N VAL A 490 27.07 10.46 -21.97
CA VAL A 490 27.05 9.35 -21.02
C VAL A 490 25.82 8.46 -21.22
N LEU A 491 24.62 9.03 -21.29
CA LEU A 491 23.38 8.24 -21.46
C LEU A 491 23.37 7.47 -22.79
N THR A 492 23.82 8.09 -23.88
CA THR A 492 23.97 7.43 -25.19
C THR A 492 25.07 6.36 -25.15
N SER A 493 26.15 6.53 -24.38
CA SER A 493 27.17 5.48 -24.21
C SER A 493 26.68 4.24 -23.46
N LEU A 494 25.69 4.39 -22.58
CA LEU A 494 25.13 3.30 -21.77
C LEU A 494 24.03 2.53 -22.51
N GLU A 495 23.13 3.23 -23.20
CA GLU A 495 21.85 2.67 -23.69
C GLU A 495 21.49 3.12 -25.13
N GLY A 496 22.40 3.82 -25.82
CA GLY A 496 22.16 4.41 -27.14
C GLY A 496 20.98 5.40 -27.15
N ASP A 497 20.37 5.58 -28.31
CA ASP A 497 19.24 6.51 -28.51
C ASP A 497 17.89 5.96 -27.98
N SER A 498 17.91 5.00 -27.04
CA SER A 498 16.69 4.37 -26.51
C SER A 498 15.90 5.25 -25.54
N TRP A 499 16.52 6.30 -24.97
CA TRP A 499 15.92 7.24 -24.04
C TRP A 499 15.33 8.48 -24.76
N VAL A 500 14.02 8.48 -24.97
CA VAL A 500 13.31 9.54 -25.69
C VAL A 500 12.82 10.62 -24.73
N THR A 501 13.01 11.91 -25.07
CA THR A 501 12.38 13.02 -24.32
C THR A 501 10.88 13.06 -24.61
N THR A 502 10.07 12.60 -23.66
CA THR A 502 8.59 12.60 -23.77
C THR A 502 7.96 13.95 -23.43
N TRP A 503 8.56 14.69 -22.49
CA TRP A 503 8.09 16.02 -22.08
C TRP A 503 9.26 16.95 -21.79
N ARG A 504 9.08 18.24 -22.06
CA ARG A 504 9.99 19.36 -21.74
C ARG A 504 9.21 20.44 -21.02
N CYS A 505 9.63 20.83 -19.82
CA CYS A 505 8.97 21.80 -18.94
C CYS A 505 9.99 22.84 -18.46
N ARG A 506 9.71 24.14 -18.60
CA ARG A 506 10.59 25.17 -18.00
C ARG A 506 10.48 25.26 -16.47
N GLY A 507 9.46 24.67 -15.85
CA GLY A 507 9.21 24.76 -14.42
C GLY A 507 8.45 26.02 -13.97
N TRP A 508 8.08 26.93 -14.88
CA TRP A 508 7.31 28.14 -14.54
C TRP A 508 5.78 27.90 -14.43
N GLY A 509 5.36 26.65 -14.15
CA GLY A 509 3.96 26.21 -14.15
C GLY A 509 3.66 25.13 -15.18
N VAL A 510 2.55 24.39 -14.98
CA VAL A 510 2.14 23.26 -15.83
C VAL A 510 1.97 23.67 -17.31
N LYS A 511 1.53 24.90 -17.58
CA LYS A 511 1.43 25.44 -18.96
C LYS A 511 2.79 25.68 -19.65
N SER A 512 3.91 25.60 -18.93
CA SER A 512 5.25 25.65 -19.51
C SER A 512 5.73 24.30 -20.07
N CYS A 513 4.97 23.22 -19.82
CA CYS A 513 5.25 21.88 -20.29
C CYS A 513 4.73 21.64 -21.71
N LYS A 514 5.58 21.04 -22.56
CA LYS A 514 5.28 20.67 -23.93
C LYS A 514 5.76 19.24 -24.22
N ARG A 515 5.03 18.53 -25.06
CA ARG A 515 5.44 17.25 -25.65
C ARG A 515 6.25 17.52 -26.94
N PRO A 516 7.48 17.01 -27.11
CA PRO A 516 8.24 17.13 -28.35
C PRO A 516 7.55 16.44 -29.53
N LYS A 517 7.94 16.78 -30.77
CA LYS A 517 7.32 16.20 -31.97
C LYS A 517 7.67 14.72 -32.13
N GLU A 518 8.93 14.36 -31.90
CA GLU A 518 9.42 12.96 -31.92
C GLU A 518 8.65 12.06 -30.93
N ALA A 519 8.24 12.61 -29.78
CA ALA A 519 7.46 11.89 -28.79
C ALA A 519 6.01 11.61 -29.23
N ASN A 520 5.47 12.30 -30.25
CA ASN A 520 4.12 12.03 -30.75
C ASN A 520 4.07 10.83 -31.69
N THR A 521 5.19 10.49 -32.36
CA THR A 521 5.27 9.35 -33.27
C THR A 521 5.48 8.01 -32.56
N MET A 522 5.97 8.02 -31.31
CA MET A 522 6.24 6.79 -30.54
C MET A 522 4.99 6.16 -29.89
N ASP A 523 4.02 6.96 -29.44
CA ASP A 523 2.81 6.43 -28.76
C ASP A 523 1.84 5.70 -29.73
N GLY A 524 1.98 5.89 -31.04
CA GLY A 524 1.09 5.29 -32.04
C GLY A 524 1.50 3.89 -32.53
N GLY A 525 2.48 3.25 -31.87
CA GLY A 525 3.17 2.05 -32.38
C GLY A 525 2.91 0.73 -31.65
N THR A 526 1.94 0.65 -30.73
CA THR A 526 1.69 -0.53 -29.87
C THR A 526 0.21 -0.83 -29.65
#